data_AF-A0A9E1J4P0-F1
#
_entry.id   AF-A0A9E1J4P0-F1
#
_cell.length_a   1.000
_cell.length_b   1.000
_cell.length_c   1.000
_cell.angle_alpha   90.00
_cell.angle_beta   90.00
_cell.angle_gamma   90.00
#
_symmetry.space_group_name_H-M   'P 1'
#
loop_
_entity.id
_entity.type
_entity.pdbx_description
1 polymer ?
#
loop_
_entity_poly.entity_id
_entity_poly.type
_entity_poly.pdbx_seq_one_letter_code
_entity_poly.pdbx_strand_id
1 'polypeptide(L)'
;MGEGRKFTSVAAAGITFQAGSAAVDSATIISALVFQLTGSPILVGAVTAILRFGWLFPQLFVGFLAQRDGASMRYYKIGAFGRAGCMALLALVLATGAYWSQGLLAVAVMVLWTAYAFISGIVAVPYNDIVARTIPSERR
;
A
#
# COMPACT_ATOMS: atom_id res chain seq x y z
N MET A 1 0.99 -27.84 -21.42
CA MET A 1 0.44 -27.62 -20.05
C MET A 1 0.97 -26.31 -19.40
N GLY A 2 1.17 -25.21 -20.13
CA GLY A 2 1.99 -24.08 -19.65
C GLY A 2 1.29 -22.73 -19.41
N GLU A 3 0.21 -22.42 -20.14
CA GLU A 3 -0.34 -21.05 -20.19
C GLU A 3 -1.51 -20.83 -19.24
N GLY A 4 -2.46 -21.77 -19.17
CA GLY A 4 -3.62 -21.67 -18.27
C GLY A 4 -3.22 -21.52 -16.79
N ARG A 5 -2.21 -22.26 -16.34
CA ARG A 5 -1.72 -22.18 -14.94
C ARG A 5 -1.04 -20.85 -14.63
N LYS A 6 -0.33 -20.25 -15.60
CA LYS A 6 0.26 -18.90 -15.45
C LYS A 6 -0.82 -17.83 -15.40
N PHE A 7 -1.82 -17.92 -16.27
CA PHE A 7 -2.97 -17.02 -16.27
C PHE A 7 -3.74 -17.06 -14.95
N THR A 8 -4.10 -18.25 -14.45
CA THR A 8 -4.80 -18.40 -13.15
C THR A 8 -3.98 -17.80 -12.01
N SER A 9 -2.65 -17.97 -12.00
CA SER A 9 -1.79 -17.41 -10.95
C SER A 9 -1.77 -15.89 -10.96
N VAL A 10 -1.70 -15.26 -12.14
CA VAL A 10 -1.72 -13.79 -12.27
C VAL A 10 -3.09 -13.23 -11.90
N ALA A 11 -4.16 -13.87 -12.39
CA ALA A 11 -5.53 -13.49 -12.05
C ALA A 11 -5.81 -13.59 -10.55
N ALA A 12 -5.40 -14.70 -9.91
CA ALA A 12 -5.54 -14.87 -8.47
C ALA A 12 -4.80 -13.79 -7.69
N ALA A 13 -3.55 -13.48 -8.05
CA ALA A 13 -2.80 -12.39 -7.41
C ALA A 13 -3.50 -11.03 -7.55
N GLY A 14 -4.05 -10.72 -8.73
CA GLY A 14 -4.82 -9.51 -8.97
C GLY A 14 -6.09 -9.44 -8.12
N ILE A 15 -6.86 -10.52 -8.06
CA ILE A 15 -8.09 -10.61 -7.25
C ILE A 15 -7.77 -10.41 -5.76
N THR A 16 -6.75 -11.10 -5.22
CA THR A 16 -6.36 -10.96 -3.82
C THR A 16 -5.89 -9.54 -3.51
N PHE A 17 -5.13 -8.91 -4.41
CA PHE A 17 -4.68 -7.53 -4.24
C PHE A 17 -5.85 -6.54 -4.23
N GLN A 18 -6.82 -6.70 -5.14
CA GLN A 18 -8.01 -5.84 -5.21
C GLN A 18 -8.91 -6.04 -4.00
N ALA A 19 -9.13 -7.28 -3.57
CA ALA A 19 -9.88 -7.59 -2.35
C ALA A 19 -9.24 -6.94 -1.12
N GLY A 20 -7.91 -7.06 -0.98
CA GLY A 20 -7.17 -6.40 0.08
C GLY A 20 -7.29 -4.88 0.03
N SER A 21 -7.17 -4.29 -1.16
CA SER A 21 -7.29 -2.84 -1.35
C SER A 21 -8.68 -2.32 -1.01
N ALA A 22 -9.74 -3.07 -1.32
CA ALA A 22 -11.10 -2.74 -0.95
C ALA A 22 -11.34 -2.84 0.57
N ALA A 23 -10.74 -3.85 1.22
CA ALA A 23 -10.87 -4.03 2.67
C ALA A 23 -10.23 -2.89 3.49
N VAL A 24 -9.28 -2.15 2.91
CA VAL A 24 -8.66 -0.98 3.54
C VAL A 24 -8.89 0.29 2.72
N ASP A 25 -10.04 0.37 2.05
CA ASP A 25 -10.38 1.54 1.24
C ASP A 25 -10.33 2.82 2.09
N SER A 26 -9.62 3.81 1.56
CA SER A 26 -9.31 5.05 2.28
C SER A 26 -10.52 5.96 2.46
N ALA A 27 -11.47 5.93 1.53
CA ALA A 27 -12.63 6.81 1.53
C ALA A 27 -13.77 6.25 2.38
N THR A 28 -13.84 4.94 2.52
CA THR A 28 -14.92 4.25 3.24
C THR A 28 -14.42 3.62 4.54
N ILE A 29 -13.60 2.57 4.48
CA ILE A 29 -13.25 1.74 5.64
C ILE A 29 -12.36 2.46 6.63
N ILE A 30 -11.20 2.96 6.18
CA ILE A 30 -10.22 3.58 7.09
C ILE A 30 -10.74 4.93 7.60
N SER A 31 -11.42 5.68 6.73
CA SER A 31 -12.12 6.92 7.12
C SER A 31 -13.18 6.66 8.20
N ALA A 32 -14.02 5.65 8.04
CA ALA A 32 -15.03 5.30 9.05
C ALA A 32 -14.38 4.84 10.36
N LEU A 33 -13.30 4.04 10.29
CA LEU A 33 -12.54 3.62 11.48
C LEU A 33 -11.98 4.83 12.24
N VAL A 34 -11.32 5.75 11.54
CA VAL A 34 -10.75 6.96 12.16
C VAL A 34 -11.84 7.85 12.75
N PHE A 35 -12.99 7.97 12.07
CA PHE A 35 -14.13 8.70 12.62
C PHE A 35 -14.66 8.05 13.90
N GLN A 36 -14.81 6.73 13.94
CA GLN A 36 -15.25 6.03 15.16
C GLN A 36 -14.27 6.17 16.32
N LEU A 37 -12.97 6.26 16.04
CA LEU A 37 -11.95 6.41 17.07
C LEU A 37 -11.78 7.84 17.58
N THR A 38 -12.10 8.85 16.77
CA THR A 38 -11.74 10.26 17.05
C THR A 38 -12.90 11.25 17.04
N GLY A 39 -13.99 10.93 16.36
CA GLY A 39 -15.10 11.85 16.07
C GLY A 39 -14.73 13.04 15.18
N SER A 40 -13.52 13.08 14.59
CA SER A 40 -13.00 14.27 13.90
C SER A 40 -13.13 14.18 12.37
N PRO A 41 -13.95 15.03 11.73
CA PRO A 41 -14.04 15.10 10.27
C PRO A 41 -12.72 15.52 9.60
N ILE A 42 -11.89 16.29 10.30
CA ILE A 42 -10.58 16.73 9.80
C ILE A 42 -9.65 15.52 9.63
N LEU A 43 -9.63 14.62 10.62
CA LEU A 43 -8.81 13.40 10.55
C LEU A 43 -9.31 12.43 9.49
N VAL A 44 -10.62 12.37 9.26
CA VAL A 44 -11.22 11.63 8.12
C VAL A 44 -10.70 12.15 6.80
N GLY A 45 -10.73 13.47 6.58
CA GLY A 45 -10.13 14.09 5.39
C GLY A 45 -8.63 13.78 5.27
N ALA A 46 -7.91 13.79 6.40
CA ALA A 46 -6.48 13.49 6.45
C ALA A 46 -6.16 12.07 5.98
N VAL A 47 -7.00 11.06 6.23
CA VAL A 47 -6.78 9.67 5.76
C VAL A 47 -6.55 9.62 4.24
N THR A 48 -7.44 10.24 3.47
CA THR A 48 -7.36 10.24 2.00
C THR A 48 -6.22 11.13 1.49
N ALA A 49 -6.00 12.28 2.14
CA ALA A 49 -4.91 13.18 1.80
C ALA A 49 -3.53 12.54 2.03
N ILE A 50 -3.35 11.88 3.17
CA ILE A 50 -2.13 11.13 3.53
C ILE A 50 -1.88 10.03 2.52
N LEU A 51 -2.91 9.26 2.12
CA LEU A 51 -2.72 8.20 1.12
C LEU A 51 -2.24 8.77 -0.21
N ARG A 52 -2.89 9.82 -0.72
CA ARG A 52 -2.49 10.44 -2.00
C ARG A 52 -1.09 11.03 -1.92
N PHE A 53 -0.81 11.82 -0.88
CA PHE A 53 0.49 12.45 -0.70
C PHE A 53 1.60 11.42 -0.51
N GLY A 54 1.41 10.48 0.41
CA GLY A 54 2.36 9.40 0.70
C GLY A 54 2.57 8.48 -0.51
N TRP A 55 1.57 8.33 -1.39
CA TRP A 55 1.78 7.57 -2.61
C TRP A 55 2.61 8.31 -3.66
N LEU A 56 2.42 9.63 -3.82
CA LEU A 56 3.13 10.44 -4.82
C LEU A 56 4.54 10.85 -4.38
N PHE A 57 4.70 11.26 -3.12
CA PHE A 57 5.93 11.88 -2.63
C PHE A 57 7.18 10.97 -2.75
N PRO A 58 7.15 9.69 -2.37
CA PRO A 58 8.30 8.79 -2.49
C PRO A 58 8.71 8.54 -3.95
N GLN A 59 7.77 8.62 -4.89
CA GLN A 59 8.05 8.37 -6.31
C GLN A 59 9.06 9.37 -6.88
N LEU A 60 9.08 10.60 -6.37
CA LEU A 60 10.05 11.63 -6.78
C LEU A 60 11.49 11.19 -6.56
N PHE A 61 11.75 10.46 -5.47
CA PHE A 61 13.08 9.98 -5.11
C PHE A 61 13.36 8.59 -5.68
N VAL A 62 12.39 7.67 -5.55
CA VAL A 62 12.54 6.28 -5.97
C VAL A 62 12.63 6.18 -7.49
N GLY A 63 12.01 7.09 -8.25
CA GLY A 63 12.15 7.09 -9.70
C GLY A 63 13.58 7.29 -10.19
N PHE A 64 14.37 8.10 -9.48
CA PHE A 64 15.80 8.25 -9.75
C PHE A 64 16.60 7.03 -9.26
N LEU A 65 16.31 6.54 -8.04
CA LEU A 65 17.06 5.45 -7.42
C LEU A 65 16.84 4.09 -8.09
N ALA A 66 15.62 3.81 -8.56
CA ALA A 66 15.28 2.55 -9.22
C ALA A 66 15.92 2.42 -10.61
N GLN A 67 16.24 3.54 -11.27
CA GLN A 67 16.91 3.53 -12.58
C GLN A 67 18.40 3.20 -12.50
N ARG A 68 19.03 3.31 -11.32
CA ARG A 68 20.42 2.87 -11.12
C ARG A 68 20.49 1.35 -10.91
N ASP A 69 21.33 0.71 -11.73
CA ASP A 69 21.88 -0.63 -11.50
C ASP A 69 20.87 -1.76 -11.27
N GLY A 70 19.71 -1.74 -11.96
CA GLY A 70 18.73 -2.82 -11.90
C GLY A 70 18.09 -3.01 -10.52
N ALA A 71 18.16 -2.00 -9.64
CA ALA A 71 17.69 -2.06 -8.27
C ALA A 71 16.15 -2.14 -8.15
N SER A 72 15.40 -2.02 -9.25
CA SER A 72 13.93 -2.09 -9.28
C SER A 72 13.38 -3.30 -8.51
N MET A 73 13.97 -4.48 -8.67
CA MET A 73 13.51 -5.67 -7.95
C MET A 73 13.71 -5.57 -6.41
N ARG A 74 14.77 -4.89 -5.96
CA ARG A 74 15.02 -4.67 -4.52
C ARG A 74 13.98 -3.72 -3.94
N TYR A 75 13.74 -2.58 -4.59
CA TYR A 75 12.74 -1.60 -4.14
C TYR A 75 11.31 -2.14 -4.23
N TYR A 76 11.01 -2.96 -5.24
CA TYR A 76 9.74 -3.68 -5.33
C TYR A 76 9.52 -4.59 -4.11
N LYS A 77 10.50 -5.45 -3.76
CA LYS A 77 10.39 -6.34 -2.59
C LYS A 77 10.21 -5.55 -1.30
N ILE A 78 11.02 -4.52 -1.07
CA ILE A 78 10.92 -3.67 0.13
C ILE A 78 9.52 -3.09 0.26
N GLY A 79 9.00 -2.50 -0.82
CA GLY A 79 7.70 -1.87 -0.76
C GLY A 79 6.54 -2.87 -0.67
N ALA A 80 6.61 -4.01 -1.37
CA ALA A 80 5.55 -5.03 -1.33
C ALA A 80 5.44 -5.68 0.05
N PHE A 81 6.56 -6.15 0.61
CA PHE A 81 6.58 -6.72 1.96
C PHE A 81 6.35 -5.66 3.04
N GLY A 82 6.81 -4.43 2.83
CA GLY A 82 6.55 -3.32 3.74
C GLY A 82 5.05 -3.00 3.85
N ARG A 83 4.31 -2.96 2.73
CA ARG A 83 2.84 -2.78 2.75
C ARG A 83 2.15 -3.89 3.51
N ALA A 84 2.50 -5.14 3.21
CA ALA A 84 1.94 -6.31 3.90
C ALA A 84 2.25 -6.26 5.41
N GLY A 85 3.47 -5.86 5.78
CA GLY A 85 3.87 -5.66 7.17
C GLY A 85 3.06 -4.58 7.89
N CYS A 86 2.85 -3.42 7.26
CA CYS A 86 1.98 -2.38 7.83
C CYS A 86 0.54 -2.85 8.03
N MET A 87 -0.02 -3.61 7.08
CA MET A 87 -1.38 -4.15 7.22
C MET A 87 -1.46 -5.23 8.30
N ALA A 88 -0.45 -6.11 8.40
CA ALA A 88 -0.39 -7.12 9.45
C ALA A 88 -0.27 -6.48 10.85
N LEU A 89 0.56 -5.43 10.97
CA LEU A 89 0.69 -4.66 12.21
C LEU A 89 -0.60 -3.89 12.54
N LEU A 90 -1.26 -3.31 11.55
CA LEU A 90 -2.55 -2.65 11.75
C LEU A 90 -3.61 -3.64 12.25
N ALA A 91 -3.69 -4.82 11.64
CA ALA A 91 -4.59 -5.88 12.09
C ALA A 91 -4.27 -6.33 13.52
N LEU A 92 -2.99 -6.49 13.86
CA LEU A 92 -2.56 -6.82 15.23
C LEU A 92 -2.97 -5.75 16.23
N VAL A 93 -2.70 -4.47 15.92
CA VAL A 93 -3.07 -3.33 16.77
C VAL A 93 -4.58 -3.29 17.01
N LEU A 94 -5.39 -3.51 15.98
CA LEU A 94 -6.85 -3.55 16.13
C LEU A 94 -7.32 -4.77 16.94
N ALA A 95 -6.67 -5.93 16.79
CA ALA A 95 -7.01 -7.15 17.53
C ALA A 95 -6.67 -7.06 19.02
N THR A 96 -5.54 -6.43 19.37
CA THR A 96 -5.08 -6.30 20.77
C THR A 96 -5.51 -4.99 21.43
N GLY A 97 -5.99 -4.03 20.65
CA GLY A 97 -6.30 -2.66 21.08
C GLY A 97 -7.57 -2.50 21.91
N ALA A 98 -8.29 -3.59 22.23
CA ALA A 98 -9.54 -3.55 22.99
C ALA A 98 -9.41 -2.87 24.37
N TYR A 99 -8.20 -2.90 24.96
CA TYR A 99 -7.91 -2.29 26.27
C TYR A 99 -7.19 -0.94 26.17
N TRP A 100 -6.97 -0.43 24.96
CA TRP A 100 -6.25 0.83 24.77
C TRP A 100 -7.22 2.00 24.87
N SER A 101 -6.70 3.19 25.23
CA SER A 101 -7.49 4.41 25.09
C SER A 101 -7.76 4.67 23.60
N GLN A 102 -8.96 5.17 23.28
CA GLN A 102 -9.34 5.48 21.90
C GLN A 102 -8.34 6.43 21.21
N GLY A 103 -7.82 7.41 21.96
CA GLY A 103 -6.80 8.33 21.45
C GLY A 103 -5.49 7.64 21.08
N LEU A 104 -4.99 6.72 21.91
CA LEU A 104 -3.77 5.97 21.59
C LEU A 104 -3.97 5.07 20.38
N LEU A 105 -5.13 4.40 20.29
CA LEU A 105 -5.46 3.55 19.15
C LEU A 105 -5.57 4.37 17.86
N ALA A 106 -6.20 5.55 17.91
CA ALA A 106 -6.27 6.47 16.78
C ALA A 106 -4.87 6.90 16.29
N VAL A 107 -3.97 7.27 17.21
CA VAL A 107 -2.60 7.65 16.86
C VAL A 107 -1.87 6.48 16.21
N ALA A 108 -1.98 5.26 16.77
CA ALA A 108 -1.36 4.07 16.20
C ALA A 108 -1.87 3.77 14.78
N VAL A 109 -3.18 3.84 14.57
CA VAL A 109 -3.81 3.68 13.25
C VAL A 109 -3.29 4.72 12.26
N MET A 110 -3.25 6.00 12.64
CA MET A 110 -2.80 7.09 11.76
C MET A 110 -1.31 6.97 11.41
N VAL A 111 -0.45 6.57 12.35
CA VAL A 111 0.98 6.33 12.10
C VAL A 111 1.17 5.17 11.14
N LEU A 112 0.50 4.04 11.38
CA LEU A 112 0.59 2.86 10.50
C LEU A 112 0.01 3.14 9.10
N TRP A 113 -1.08 3.89 9.03
CA TRP A 113 -1.66 4.34 7.76
C TRP A 113 -0.71 5.23 6.97
N THR A 114 -0.04 6.17 7.65
CA THR A 114 0.97 7.04 7.03
C THR A 114 2.15 6.22 6.52
N ALA A 115 2.68 5.30 7.33
CA ALA A 115 3.76 4.40 6.91
C ALA A 115 3.35 3.57 5.68
N TYR A 116 2.15 2.99 5.70
CA TYR A 116 1.60 2.25 4.57
C TYR A 116 1.50 3.10 3.30
N ALA A 117 1.03 4.35 3.41
CA ALA A 117 0.91 5.26 2.27
C ALA A 117 2.27 5.53 1.60
N PHE A 118 3.29 5.84 2.40
CA PHE A 118 4.65 6.10 1.90
C PHE A 118 5.29 4.85 1.30
N ILE A 119 5.18 3.71 1.96
CA ILE A 119 5.71 2.46 1.42
C ILE A 119 5.01 2.08 0.12
N SER A 120 3.71 2.38 -0.01
CA SER A 120 2.95 2.16 -1.25
C SER A 120 3.47 2.99 -2.42
N GLY A 121 3.94 4.21 -2.17
CA GLY A 121 4.59 5.04 -3.19
C GLY A 121 5.90 4.46 -3.70
N ILE A 122 6.67 3.78 -2.83
CA ILE A 122 7.96 3.16 -3.20
C ILE A 122 7.76 2.03 -4.23
N VAL A 123 6.68 1.25 -4.14
CA VAL A 123 6.42 0.11 -5.06
C VAL A 123 6.05 0.57 -6.47
N ALA A 124 5.40 1.73 -6.59
CA ALA A 124 4.76 2.14 -7.84
C ALA A 124 5.75 2.25 -9.02
N VAL A 125 6.90 2.90 -8.80
CA VAL A 125 7.88 3.10 -9.87
C VAL A 125 8.58 1.79 -10.28
N PRO A 126 9.13 0.99 -9.35
CA PRO A 126 9.75 -0.29 -9.69
C PRO A 126 8.80 -1.29 -10.36
N TYR A 127 7.53 -1.33 -9.93
CA TYR A 127 6.53 -2.20 -10.53
C TYR A 127 6.31 -1.84 -12.01
N ASN A 128 6.10 -0.55 -12.31
CA ASN A 128 5.91 -0.07 -13.67
C ASN A 128 7.14 -0.33 -14.55
N ASP A 129 8.36 -0.16 -14.02
CA ASP A 129 9.61 -0.48 -14.75
C ASP A 129 9.74 -1.99 -15.06
N ILE A 130 9.46 -2.86 -14.09
CA ILE A 130 9.50 -4.33 -14.29
C ILE A 130 8.48 -4.76 -15.35
N VAL A 131 7.25 -4.25 -15.28
CA VAL A 131 6.19 -4.54 -16.26
C VAL A 131 6.60 -4.05 -17.65
N ALA A 132 7.11 -2.83 -17.76
CA ALA A 132 7.55 -2.26 -19.04
C ALA A 132 8.66 -3.09 -19.71
N ARG A 133 9.62 -3.62 -18.93
CA ARG A 133 10.70 -4.48 -19.44
C ARG A 133 10.23 -5.86 -19.91
N THR A 134 9.03 -6.27 -19.53
CA THR A 134 8.47 -7.58 -19.89
C THR A 134 7.76 -7.55 -21.26
N ILE A 135 7.47 -6.36 -21.79
CA ILE A 135 6.85 -6.17 -23.11
C ILE A 135 7.94 -6.06 -24.18
N PRO A 136 7.97 -6.93 -25.22
CA PRO A 136 8.98 -6.88 -26.28
C PRO A 136 8.98 -5.52 -27.00
N SER A 137 10.17 -4.98 -27.25
CA SER A 137 10.39 -3.66 -27.85
C SER A 137 9.78 -3.48 -29.25
N GLU A 138 9.50 -4.57 -29.96
CA GLU A 138 8.89 -4.59 -31.30
C GLU A 138 7.39 -4.28 -31.30
N ARG A 139 6.73 -4.22 -30.12
CA ARG A 139 5.30 -3.93 -29.95
C ARG A 139 5.02 -2.68 -29.12
N ARG A 140 6.03 -1.82 -28.98
CA ARG A 140 5.97 -0.62 -28.13
C ARG A 140 5.42 0.60 -28.86
#